data_AF-A0A316KHR8-F1
#
_entry.id   AF-A0A316KHR8-F1
#
_cell.length_a   1.000
_cell.length_b   1.000
_cell.length_c   1.000
_cell.angle_alpha   90.00
_cell.angle_beta   90.00
_cell.angle_gamma   90.00
#
_symmetry.space_group_name_H-M   'P 1'
#
loop_
_entity.id
_entity.type
_entity.pdbx_description
1 polymer ?
#
loop_
_entity_poly.entity_id
_entity_poly.type
_entity_poly.pdbx_seq_one_letter_code
_entity_poly.pdbx_strand_id
1 'polypeptide(L)' 'MSRFTAPIAEQIWDMKYRLKEADGAAVDRTVEDTWRRIARSLAEVEAEPNVWEERFYGALEDFKYLPAGRITAG' A
#
# COMPACT_ATOMS: atom_id res chain seq x y z
N MET A 1 -14.35 -7.39 4.49
CA MET A 1 -13.76 -7.69 5.81
C MET A 1 -12.37 -7.09 5.85
N SER A 2 -11.92 -6.60 7.00
CA SER A 2 -10.56 -6.04 7.14
C SER A 2 -9.52 -7.11 6.78
N ARG A 3 -8.46 -6.72 6.05
CA ARG A 3 -7.30 -7.59 5.78
C ARG A 3 -6.46 -7.82 7.04
N PHE A 4 -6.62 -6.99 8.06
CA PHE A 4 -5.85 -7.06 9.28
C PHE A 4 -6.41 -8.13 10.22
N THR A 5 -5.56 -9.07 10.64
CA THR A 5 -5.93 -10.08 11.65
C THR A 5 -6.00 -9.48 13.07
N ALA A 6 -5.32 -8.35 13.30
CA ALA A 6 -5.26 -7.68 14.60
C ALA A 6 -5.74 -6.22 14.48
N PRO A 7 -6.74 -5.77 15.27
CA PRO A 7 -7.26 -4.39 15.21
C PRO A 7 -6.19 -3.31 15.41
N ILE A 8 -5.18 -3.56 16.23
CA ILE A 8 -4.07 -2.63 16.46
C ILE A 8 -3.23 -2.41 15.19
N ALA A 9 -3.09 -3.42 14.33
CA ALA A 9 -2.33 -3.28 13.08
C ALA A 9 -3.03 -2.34 12.10
N GLU A 10 -4.35 -2.41 12.03
CA GLU A 10 -5.18 -1.48 11.24
C GLU A 10 -5.06 -0.05 11.75
N GLN A 11 -5.08 0.15 13.07
CA GLN A 11 -4.88 1.46 13.70
C GLN A 11 -3.49 2.04 13.43
N ILE A 12 -2.44 1.23 13.52
CA ILE A 12 -1.08 1.67 13.22
C ILE A 12 -0.93 2.03 11.74
N TRP A 13 -1.50 1.23 10.83
CA TRP A 13 -1.55 1.57 9.41
C TRP A 13 -2.26 2.91 9.18
N ASP A 14 -3.47 3.09 9.72
CA ASP A 14 -4.23 4.34 9.56
C ASP A 14 -3.47 5.57 10.11
N MET A 15 -2.76 5.40 11.23
CA MET A 15 -2.06 6.50 11.89
C MET A 15 -0.70 6.82 11.25
N LYS A 16 0.03 5.83 10.73
CA LYS A 16 1.45 5.99 10.34
C LYS A 16 1.74 5.81 8.85
N TYR A 17 0.91 5.06 8.13
CA TYR A 17 1.25 4.58 6.79
C TYR A 17 0.17 4.85 5.74
N ARG A 18 -1.08 5.02 6.14
CA ARG A 18 -2.18 5.34 5.25
C ARG A 18 -1.97 6.72 4.64
N LEU A 19 -1.93 6.78 3.31
CA LEU A 19 -1.82 8.05 2.61
C LEU A 19 -3.08 8.89 2.86
N LYS A 20 -2.85 10.11 3.34
CA LYS A 20 -3.88 11.11 3.64
C LYS A 20 -3.47 12.42 2.98
N GLU A 21 -4.47 13.18 2.53
CA GLU A 21 -4.29 14.57 2.11
C GLU A 21 -3.87 15.44 3.31
N ALA A 22 -3.42 16.66 3.03
CA ALA A 22 -2.98 17.60 4.06
C ALA A 22 -4.07 17.96 5.10
N ASP A 23 -5.34 17.86 4.70
CA ASP A 23 -6.50 18.06 5.59
C ASP A 23 -6.88 16.81 6.39
N GLY A 24 -6.15 15.70 6.22
CA GLY A 24 -6.38 14.41 6.87
C GLY A 24 -7.35 13.50 6.13
N ALA A 25 -7.90 13.90 4.98
CA ALA A 25 -8.77 13.03 4.17
C ALA A 25 -7.99 11.81 3.67
N ALA A 26 -8.55 10.62 3.85
CA ALA A 26 -7.92 9.38 3.40
C ALA A 26 -7.90 9.27 1.87
N VAL A 27 -6.70 9.22 1.29
CA VAL A 27 -6.48 8.91 -0.13
C VAL A 27 -6.61 7.41 -0.33
N ASP A 28 -5.82 6.63 0.42
CA ASP A 28 -5.94 5.18 0.44
C ASP A 28 -7.16 4.82 1.31
N ARG A 29 -8.24 4.26 0.75
CA ARG A 29 -9.45 3.92 1.50
C ARG A 29 -9.31 2.59 2.24
N THR A 30 -8.44 1.73 1.72
CA THR A 30 -8.16 0.38 2.18
C THR A 30 -6.66 0.12 2.13
N VAL A 31 -6.17 -0.92 2.81
CA VAL A 31 -4.75 -1.30 2.71
C VAL A 31 -4.41 -1.81 1.30
N GLU A 32 -5.40 -2.36 0.59
CA GLU A 32 -5.28 -2.73 -0.81
C GLU A 32 -4.99 -1.54 -1.72
N ASP A 33 -5.56 -0.36 -1.43
CA ASP A 33 -5.23 0.87 -2.16
C ASP A 33 -3.76 1.25 -1.95
N THR A 34 -3.25 1.13 -0.72
CA THR A 34 -1.82 1.32 -0.42
C THR A 34 -0.96 0.34 -1.23
N TRP A 35 -1.29 -0.96 -1.23
CA TRP A 35 -0.55 -1.94 -2.02
C TRP A 35 -0.57 -1.62 -3.52
N ARG A 36 -1.73 -1.23 -4.05
CA ARG A 36 -1.89 -0.88 -5.47
C ARG A 36 -1.08 0.34 -5.84
N ARG A 37 -1.09 1.38 -5.00
CA ARG A 37 -0.32 2.61 -5.20
C ARG A 37 1.18 2.34 -5.23
N ILE A 38 1.70 1.58 -4.27
CA ILE A 38 3.12 1.19 -4.24
C ILE A 38 3.45 0.36 -5.48
N ALA A 39 2.63 -0.64 -5.82
CA ALA A 39 2.84 -1.49 -6.98
C ALA A 39 2.91 -0.70 -8.29
N ARG A 40 1.99 0.26 -8.47
CA ARG A 40 1.98 1.16 -9.64
C ARG A 40 3.24 2.02 -9.70
N SER A 41 3.60 2.67 -8.60
CA SER A 41 4.80 3.52 -8.54
C SER A 41 6.09 2.75 -8.84
N LEU A 42 6.20 1.51 -8.36
CA LEU A 42 7.32 0.64 -8.69
C LEU A 42 7.34 0.24 -10.17
N ALA A 43 6.17 0.02 -10.78
CA ALA A 43 6.05 -0.42 -12.15
C ALA A 43 6.26 0.68 -13.20
N GLU A 44 6.10 1.96 -12.84
CA GLU A 44 6.22 3.11 -13.76
C GLU A 44 7.58 3.20 -14.49
N VAL A 45 8.65 2.70 -13.87
CA VAL A 45 10.01 2.73 -14.42
C VAL A 45 10.38 1.47 -15.21
N GLU A 46 9.48 0.49 -15.27
CA GLU A 46 9.72 -0.79 -15.93
C GLU A 46 9.34 -0.73 -17.42
N ALA A 47 9.93 -1.64 -18.22
CA ALA A 47 9.65 -1.72 -19.65
C ALA A 47 8.21 -2.17 -19.96
N GLU A 48 7.61 -2.97 -19.07
CA GLU A 48 6.23 -3.47 -19.17
C GLU A 48 5.44 -3.15 -17.89
N PRO A 49 5.03 -1.90 -17.64
CA PRO A 49 4.46 -1.48 -16.37
C PRO A 49 3.24 -2.30 -15.94
N ASN A 50 2.33 -2.64 -16.86
CA ASN A 50 1.13 -3.42 -16.53
C ASN A 50 1.47 -4.84 -16.03
N VAL A 51 2.52 -5.47 -16.57
CA VAL A 51 2.96 -6.81 -16.14
C VAL A 51 3.60 -6.73 -14.75
N TRP A 52 4.38 -5.67 -14.50
CA TRP A 52 5.08 -5.50 -13.24
C TRP A 52 4.19 -4.99 -12.10
N GLU A 53 3.19 -4.15 -12.38
CA GLU A 53 2.21 -3.70 -11.37
C GLU A 53 1.50 -4.90 -10.73
N GLU A 54 1.02 -5.85 -11.53
CA GLU A 54 0.36 -7.06 -11.01
C GLU A 54 1.32 -7.96 -10.22
N ARG A 55 2.58 -8.08 -10.64
CA ARG A 55 3.60 -8.85 -9.91
C ARG A 55 3.96 -8.21 -8.57
N PHE A 56 4.15 -6.89 -8.55
CA PHE A 56 4.44 -6.16 -7.32
C PHE A 56 3.24 -6.17 -6.37
N TYR A 57 2.02 -6.00 -6.88
CA TYR A 57 0.82 -6.15 -6.07
C TYR A 57 0.75 -7.54 -5.45
N GLY A 58 0.96 -8.61 -6.24
CA GLY A 58 0.95 -9.99 -5.75
C GLY A 58 2.02 -10.30 -4.69
N ALA A 59 3.11 -9.54 -4.67
CA ALA A 59 4.14 -9.62 -3.63
C ALA A 59 3.79 -8.84 -2.36
N LEU A 60 2.99 -7.77 -2.45
CA LEU A 60 2.57 -6.94 -1.33
C LEU A 60 1.29 -7.45 -0.65
N GLU A 61 0.38 -8.03 -1.44
CA GLU A 61 -0.92 -8.50 -0.96
C GLU A 61 -0.77 -9.51 0.18
N ASP A 62 -1.74 -9.49 1.09
CA ASP A 62 -1.77 -10.32 2.29
C ASP A 62 -0.50 -10.22 3.16
N PHE A 63 0.17 -9.06 3.09
CA PHE A 63 1.38 -8.75 3.85
C PHE A 63 2.55 -9.72 3.58
N LYS A 64 2.59 -10.38 2.41
CA LYS A 64 3.68 -11.29 2.01
C LYS A 64 5.04 -10.59 1.99
N TYR A 65 5.05 -9.31 1.64
CA TYR A 65 6.22 -8.43 1.70
C TYR A 65 5.84 -7.06 2.26
N LEU A 66 6.70 -6.52 3.12
CA LEU A 66 6.51 -5.21 3.77
C LEU A 66 7.66 -4.27 3.40
N PRO A 67 7.40 -3.24 2.59
CA PRO A 67 8.38 -2.19 2.33
C PRO A 67 8.75 -1.42 3.61
N ALA A 68 9.89 -0.75 3.58
CA ALA A 68 10.28 0.16 4.66
C ALA A 68 9.25 1.29 4.80
N GLY A 69 9.03 1.77 6.04
CA GLY A 69 7.95 2.70 6.34
C GLY A 69 7.91 3.99 5.50
N ARG A 70 9.07 4.50 5.04
CA ARG A 70 9.14 5.67 4.15
C ARG A 70 8.54 5.41 2.77
N ILE A 71 8.65 4.18 2.25
CA ILE A 71 8.06 3.77 0.98
C ILE A 71 6.55 3.60 1.13
N THR A 72 6.10 3.10 2.28
CA THR A 72 4.67 2.86 2.51
C THR A 72 3.88 4.16 2.73
N ALA A 73 4.46 5.08 3.50
CA ALA A 73 3.80 6.34 3.88
C ALA A 73 3.90 7.45 2.81
N GLY A 74 4.90 7.38 1.92
CA GLY A 74 5.16 8.34 0.86
C GLY A 74 4.35 8.08 -0.40
#